data_AF-X1VXZ4-F1
#
_entry.id   AF-X1VXZ4-F1
#
_cell.length_a   1.000
_cell.length_b   1.000
_cell.length_c   1.000
_cell.angle_alpha   90.00
_cell.angle_beta   90.00
_cell.angle_gamma   90.00
#
_symmetry.space_group_name_H-M   'P 1'
#
loop_
_entity.id
_entity.type
_entity.pdbx_description
1 polymer ?
#
loop_
_entity_poly.entity_id
_entity_poly.type
_entity_poly.pdbx_seq_one_letter_code
_entity_poly.pdbx_strand_id
1 'polypeptide(L)'
;MPITVPEFSDLPIIRSRSHAWGRTVLPLVRRIRAWMTNGTRKRKDIDLARARRIHMAYDPDRAQEWGGWHLPFADIVGGQPAAVFKAISSIIALLNGARGGLAHMLSAEQQAVAWGQCARYYAKWGAEMPERALAKTISLTFDPSAVERMPDIELLANMLNQLCHQP
;
A
#
# COMPACT_ATOMS: atom_id res chain seq x y z
N MET A 1 -6.18 1.04 -15.03
CA MET A 1 -7.16 1.81 -14.23
C MET A 1 -6.47 2.14 -12.91
N PRO A 2 -6.23 3.41 -12.58
CA PRO A 2 -5.55 3.75 -11.33
C PRO A 2 -6.52 3.59 -10.16
N ILE A 3 -6.15 2.74 -9.19
CA ILE A 3 -6.86 2.67 -7.91
C ILE A 3 -6.34 3.78 -6.98
N THR A 4 -7.13 4.16 -5.98
CA THR A 4 -6.84 5.28 -5.08
C THR A 4 -6.72 4.83 -3.64
N VAL A 5 -5.75 5.41 -2.92
CA VAL A 5 -5.58 5.23 -1.48
C VAL A 5 -6.40 6.30 -0.76
N PRO A 6 -7.36 5.93 0.12
CA PRO A 6 -8.15 6.90 0.86
C PRO A 6 -7.32 7.58 1.95
N GLU A 7 -7.87 8.64 2.54
CA GLU A 7 -7.27 9.30 3.70
C GLU A 7 -7.12 8.34 4.89
N PHE A 8 -6.11 8.60 5.72
CA PHE A 8 -5.84 7.79 6.88
C PHE A 8 -7.03 7.82 7.85
N SER A 9 -7.56 6.63 8.14
CA SER A 9 -8.59 6.45 9.14
C SER A 9 -7.97 5.91 10.42
N ASP A 10 -8.11 6.62 11.54
CA ASP A 10 -7.53 6.21 12.81
C ASP A 10 -8.40 5.16 13.52
N LEU A 11 -8.24 3.88 13.16
CA LEU A 11 -9.01 2.80 13.79
C LEU A 11 -8.35 2.27 15.06
N PRO A 12 -9.15 1.78 16.03
CA PRO A 12 -8.61 0.98 17.13
C PRO A 12 -7.94 -0.28 16.58
N ILE A 13 -6.92 -0.77 17.29
CA ILE A 13 -6.20 -1.99 16.90
C ILE A 13 -6.72 -3.21 17.67
N ILE A 14 -6.76 -4.36 17.00
CA ILE A 14 -6.90 -5.62 17.71
C ILE A 14 -5.55 -5.96 18.35
N ARG A 15 -5.49 -6.03 19.68
CA ARG A 15 -4.25 -6.30 20.43
C ARG A 15 -3.70 -7.70 20.19
N SER A 16 -4.58 -8.68 20.00
CA SER A 16 -4.16 -10.04 19.70
C SER A 16 -3.61 -10.13 18.27
N ARG A 17 -2.29 -10.28 18.14
CA ARG A 17 -1.64 -10.55 16.84
C ARG A 17 -2.08 -11.89 16.24
N SER A 18 -2.57 -12.81 17.09
CA SER A 18 -3.11 -14.11 16.72
C SER A 18 -4.59 -14.07 16.34
N HIS A 19 -5.25 -12.90 16.34
CA HIS A 19 -6.63 -12.76 15.88
C HIS A 19 -6.77 -13.45 14.53
N ALA A 20 -7.82 -14.25 14.40
CA ALA A 20 -8.04 -15.13 13.25
C ALA A 20 -8.40 -14.30 12.01
N TRP A 21 -7.39 -13.67 11.41
CA TRP A 21 -7.48 -13.10 10.10
C TRP A 21 -7.60 -14.25 9.08
N GLY A 22 -8.74 -14.32 8.39
CA GLY A 22 -8.84 -15.17 7.20
C GLY A 22 -8.90 -16.69 7.42
N ARG A 23 -9.19 -17.22 8.63
CA ARG A 23 -9.56 -18.66 8.72
C ARG A 23 -10.83 -18.98 7.92
N THR A 24 -11.62 -17.95 7.61
CA THR A 24 -12.70 -18.04 6.64
C THR A 24 -12.87 -16.66 6.00
N VAL A 25 -12.52 -16.52 4.71
CA VAL A 25 -12.64 -15.24 3.97
C VAL A 25 -14.11 -14.79 3.87
N LEU A 26 -15.03 -15.76 3.74
CA LEU A 26 -16.47 -15.49 3.55
C LEU A 26 -17.12 -14.74 4.73
N PRO A 27 -16.99 -15.19 6.00
CA PRO A 27 -17.54 -14.49 7.17
C PRO A 27 -16.99 -13.08 7.36
N LEU A 28 -15.69 -12.85 7.12
CA LEU A 28 -15.09 -11.52 7.18
C LEU A 28 -15.74 -10.59 6.15
N VAL A 29 -15.81 -11.03 4.89
CA VAL A 29 -16.44 -10.27 3.80
C VAL A 29 -17.91 -9.98 4.13
N ARG A 30 -18.65 -10.93 4.71
CA ARG A 30 -20.04 -10.71 5.14
C ARG A 30 -20.17 -9.64 6.21
N ARG A 31 -19.28 -9.64 7.23
CA ARG A 31 -19.27 -8.61 8.29
C ARG A 31 -18.92 -7.24 7.74
N ILE A 32 -17.88 -7.15 6.93
CA ILE A 32 -17.44 -5.92 6.25
C ILE A 32 -18.58 -5.35 5.41
N ARG A 33 -19.18 -6.16 4.53
CA ARG A 33 -20.29 -5.71 3.68
C ARG A 33 -21.50 -5.26 4.49
N ALA A 34 -21.84 -5.98 5.55
CA ALA A 34 -22.92 -5.57 6.43
C ALA A 34 -22.60 -4.22 7.10
N TRP A 35 -21.38 -4.01 7.57
CA TRP A 35 -21.00 -2.76 8.21
C TRP A 35 -20.98 -1.57 7.24
N MET A 36 -20.46 -1.77 6.02
CA MET A 36 -20.45 -0.77 4.94
C MET A 36 -21.86 -0.33 4.53
N THR A 37 -22.86 -1.20 4.66
CA THR A 37 -24.25 -0.90 4.24
C THR A 37 -25.21 -0.76 5.41
N ASN A 38 -24.69 -0.54 6.63
CA ASN A 38 -25.51 -0.45 7.83
C ASN A 38 -26.49 -1.63 8.05
N GLY A 39 -26.08 -2.84 7.66
CA GLY A 39 -26.81 -4.10 7.84
C GLY A 39 -27.51 -4.65 6.60
N THR A 40 -27.79 -3.84 5.57
CA THR A 40 -28.64 -4.27 4.43
C THR A 40 -27.96 -5.28 3.49
N ARG A 41 -26.63 -5.21 3.36
CA ARG A 41 -25.77 -5.97 2.45
C ARG A 41 -26.12 -5.79 0.98
N LYS A 42 -26.80 -4.69 0.62
CA LYS A 42 -27.13 -4.36 -0.78
C LYS A 42 -26.09 -3.40 -1.35
N ARG A 43 -25.69 -3.62 -2.61
CA ARG A 43 -24.69 -2.77 -3.29
C ARG A 43 -25.08 -1.29 -3.32
N LYS A 44 -26.36 -1.01 -3.59
CA LYS A 44 -26.91 0.35 -3.66
C LYS A 44 -26.86 1.13 -2.33
N ASP A 45 -26.66 0.43 -1.21
CA ASP A 45 -26.65 1.03 0.12
C ASP A 45 -25.21 1.16 0.66
N ILE A 46 -24.18 1.06 -0.19
CA ILE A 46 -22.78 1.19 0.24
C ILE A 46 -22.51 2.63 0.69
N ASP A 47 -22.17 2.78 1.96
CA ASP A 47 -21.62 4.01 2.52
C ASP A 47 -20.13 4.11 2.16
N LEU A 48 -19.81 4.98 1.21
CA LEU A 48 -18.44 5.19 0.71
C LEU A 48 -17.50 5.68 1.83
N ALA A 49 -18.00 6.47 2.78
CA ALA A 49 -17.19 6.97 3.89
C ALA A 49 -16.80 5.83 4.84
N ARG A 50 -17.75 4.93 5.15
CA ARG A 50 -17.44 3.69 5.90
C ARG A 50 -16.45 2.83 5.13
N ALA A 51 -16.71 2.59 3.86
CA ALA A 51 -15.88 1.75 3.02
C ALA A 51 -14.40 2.21 2.97
N ARG A 52 -14.16 3.53 2.83
CA ARG A 52 -12.82 4.15 2.88
C ARG A 52 -12.09 3.91 4.19
N ARG A 53 -12.82 3.75 5.31
CA ARG A 53 -12.20 3.56 6.63
C ARG A 53 -11.56 2.20 6.85
N ILE A 54 -11.93 1.19 6.06
CA ILE A 54 -11.55 -0.21 6.30
C ILE A 54 -10.79 -0.85 5.12
N HIS A 55 -10.66 -0.13 4.01
CA HIS A 55 -9.93 -0.54 2.80
C HIS A 55 -8.75 0.38 2.54
N MET A 56 -7.61 -0.20 2.17
CA MET A 56 -6.40 0.57 1.86
C MET A 56 -6.39 1.12 0.43
N ALA A 57 -7.16 0.52 -0.47
CA ALA A 57 -7.26 0.98 -1.85
C ALA A 57 -8.66 0.75 -2.42
N TYR A 58 -9.11 1.62 -3.32
CA TYR A 58 -10.38 1.46 -4.01
C TYR A 58 -10.34 2.05 -5.42
N ASP A 59 -11.15 1.52 -6.31
CA ASP A 59 -11.40 2.07 -7.64
C ASP A 59 -12.56 3.09 -7.56
N PRO A 60 -12.32 4.39 -7.82
CA PRO A 60 -13.36 5.41 -7.75
C PRO A 60 -14.48 5.19 -8.77
N ASP A 61 -14.17 4.63 -9.95
CA ASP A 61 -15.15 4.39 -11.01
C ASP A 61 -16.06 3.20 -10.66
N ARG A 62 -15.59 2.32 -9.77
CA ARG A 62 -16.31 1.13 -9.31
C ARG A 62 -16.66 1.19 -7.83
N ALA A 63 -16.69 2.37 -7.22
CA ALA A 63 -16.90 2.55 -5.78
C ALA A 63 -18.27 2.03 -5.29
N GLN A 64 -19.27 1.97 -6.18
CA GLN A 64 -20.61 1.40 -5.92
C GLN A 64 -20.70 -0.12 -6.14
N GLU A 65 -19.58 -0.76 -6.48
CA GLU A 65 -19.49 -2.20 -6.67
C GLU A 65 -18.69 -2.85 -5.55
N TRP A 66 -19.04 -4.09 -5.20
CA TRP A 66 -18.22 -4.87 -4.27
C TRP A 66 -16.79 -5.11 -4.77
N GLY A 67 -16.60 -5.09 -6.08
CA GLY A 67 -15.31 -5.32 -6.72
C GLY A 67 -14.39 -4.09 -6.76
N GLY A 68 -14.90 -2.89 -6.47
CA GLY A 68 -14.10 -1.67 -6.45
C GLY A 68 -13.36 -1.43 -5.13
N TRP A 69 -13.53 -2.28 -4.11
CA TRP A 69 -12.89 -2.13 -2.81
C TRP A 69 -11.82 -3.21 -2.61
N HIS A 70 -10.60 -2.77 -2.34
CA HIS A 70 -9.42 -3.64 -2.28
C HIS A 70 -8.71 -3.52 -0.93
N LEU A 71 -7.98 -4.59 -0.58
CA LEU A 71 -7.14 -4.62 0.62
C LEU A 71 -7.88 -4.23 1.91
N PRO A 72 -8.90 -5.01 2.31
CA PRO A 72 -9.50 -4.82 3.62
C PRO A 72 -8.44 -5.04 4.71
N PHE A 73 -8.32 -4.10 5.63
CA PHE A 73 -7.34 -4.17 6.73
C PHE A 73 -7.95 -4.24 8.12
N ALA A 74 -9.28 -4.10 8.22
CA ALA A 74 -10.02 -4.13 9.47
C ALA A 74 -11.02 -5.29 9.51
N ASP A 75 -11.32 -5.76 10.71
CA ASP A 75 -12.44 -6.66 11.02
C ASP A 75 -13.47 -5.91 11.88
N ILE A 76 -14.70 -6.41 11.91
CA ILE A 76 -15.78 -5.82 12.70
C ILE A 76 -15.91 -6.60 14.01
N VAL A 77 -15.50 -5.97 15.11
CA VAL A 77 -15.53 -6.56 16.46
C VAL A 77 -16.41 -5.66 17.34
N GLY A 78 -17.42 -6.23 18.00
CA GLY A 78 -18.34 -5.44 18.83
C GLY A 78 -19.12 -4.37 18.04
N GLY A 79 -19.37 -4.59 16.75
CA GLY A 79 -20.06 -3.64 15.87
C GLY A 79 -19.20 -2.49 15.34
N GLN A 80 -17.92 -2.42 15.72
CA GLN A 80 -17.00 -1.38 15.30
C GLN A 80 -15.82 -1.96 14.51
N PRO A 81 -15.26 -1.22 13.54
CA PRO A 81 -14.09 -1.65 12.78
C PRO A 81 -12.83 -1.53 13.65
N ALA A 82 -12.02 -2.58 13.65
CA ALA A 82 -10.72 -2.61 14.30
C ALA A 82 -9.66 -3.16 13.35
N ALA A 83 -8.52 -2.48 13.27
CA ALA A 83 -7.42 -2.86 12.39
C ALA A 83 -6.80 -4.19 12.82
N VAL A 84 -6.44 -5.02 11.85
CA VAL A 84 -5.88 -6.35 12.07
C VAL A 84 -4.42 -6.39 11.63
N PHE A 85 -3.53 -6.77 12.55
CA PHE A 85 -2.09 -6.81 12.32
C PHE A 85 -1.71 -7.59 11.05
N LYS A 86 -2.24 -8.81 10.89
CA LYS A 86 -1.98 -9.69 9.73
C LYS A 86 -2.42 -9.07 8.40
N ALA A 87 -3.50 -8.29 8.41
CA ALA A 87 -3.99 -7.62 7.22
C ALA A 87 -3.02 -6.52 6.77
N ILE A 88 -2.61 -5.65 7.71
CA ILE A 88 -1.63 -4.59 7.46
C ILE A 88 -0.28 -5.19 7.02
N SER A 89 0.18 -6.24 7.70
CA SER A 89 1.40 -6.97 7.30
C SER A 89 1.32 -7.54 5.88
N SER A 90 0.16 -8.04 5.46
CA SER A 90 -0.04 -8.54 4.10
C SER A 90 -0.01 -7.42 3.06
N ILE A 91 -0.57 -6.25 3.41
CA ILE A 91 -0.54 -5.06 2.55
C ILE A 91 0.91 -4.60 2.35
N ILE A 92 1.71 -4.54 3.42
CA ILE A 92 3.13 -4.19 3.32
C ILE A 92 3.87 -5.17 2.40
N ALA A 93 3.61 -6.47 2.52
CA ALA A 93 4.20 -7.46 1.62
C ALA A 93 3.81 -7.21 0.15
N LEU A 94 2.56 -6.87 -0.13
CA LEU A 94 2.08 -6.52 -1.47
C LEU A 94 2.70 -5.21 -2.00
N LEU A 95 2.92 -4.22 -1.15
CA LEU A 95 3.65 -2.99 -1.48
C LEU A 95 5.12 -3.27 -1.79
N ASN A 96 5.72 -4.26 -1.11
CA ASN A 96 7.07 -4.76 -1.38
C ASN A 96 7.15 -5.73 -2.58
N GLY A 97 6.07 -5.90 -3.36
CA GLY A 97 6.10 -6.68 -4.59
C GLY A 97 5.70 -8.16 -4.45
N ALA A 98 5.16 -8.59 -3.29
CA ALA A 98 4.65 -9.95 -3.16
C ALA A 98 3.54 -10.22 -4.20
N ARG A 99 3.56 -11.42 -4.81
CA ARG A 99 2.53 -11.92 -5.75
C ARG A 99 2.26 -11.00 -6.96
N GLY A 100 3.31 -10.42 -7.56
CA GLY A 100 3.17 -9.48 -8.69
C GLY A 100 2.88 -8.04 -8.28
N GLY A 101 2.77 -7.78 -6.96
CA GLY A 101 2.72 -6.46 -6.35
C GLY A 101 1.42 -5.68 -6.54
N LEU A 102 1.14 -4.79 -5.58
CA LEU A 102 0.12 -3.75 -5.76
C LEU A 102 0.68 -2.47 -6.40
N ALA A 103 2.01 -2.40 -6.51
CA ALA A 103 2.76 -1.22 -6.94
C ALA A 103 2.45 -0.79 -8.38
N HIS A 104 2.05 -1.70 -9.26
CA HIS A 104 1.71 -1.35 -10.64
C HIS A 104 0.34 -0.69 -10.78
N MET A 105 -0.54 -0.81 -9.78
CA MET A 105 -1.88 -0.20 -9.78
C MET A 105 -1.92 1.15 -9.05
N LEU A 106 -0.90 1.45 -8.25
CA LEU A 106 -0.75 2.67 -7.45
C LEU A 106 0.39 3.53 -7.96
N SER A 107 0.19 4.85 -8.02
CA SER A 107 1.29 5.78 -8.25
C SER A 107 2.33 5.69 -7.12
N ALA A 108 3.57 6.13 -7.38
CA ALA A 108 4.62 6.15 -6.36
C ALA A 108 4.22 6.96 -5.11
N GLU A 109 3.49 8.06 -5.33
CA GLU A 109 2.91 8.88 -4.26
C GLU A 109 1.89 8.09 -3.44
N GLN A 110 0.94 7.42 -4.09
CA GLN A 110 -0.06 6.61 -3.39
C GLN A 110 0.57 5.44 -2.63
N GLN A 111 1.64 4.84 -3.17
CA GLN A 111 2.41 3.82 -2.45
C GLN A 111 3.06 4.39 -1.18
N ALA A 112 3.62 5.61 -1.26
CA ALA A 112 4.21 6.28 -0.10
C ALA A 112 3.14 6.60 0.97
N VAL A 113 1.96 7.05 0.54
CA VAL A 113 0.81 7.28 1.44
C VAL A 113 0.39 5.97 2.12
N ALA A 114 0.13 4.90 1.35
CA ALA A 114 -0.26 3.61 1.90
C ALA A 114 0.79 3.04 2.88
N TRP A 115 2.08 3.20 2.55
CA TRP A 115 3.19 2.82 3.42
C TRP A 115 3.17 3.61 4.74
N GLY A 116 3.03 4.93 4.68
CA GLY A 116 2.93 5.78 5.87
C GLY A 116 1.72 5.44 6.75
N GLN A 117 0.58 5.10 6.15
CA GLN A 117 -0.59 4.62 6.89
C GLN A 117 -0.31 3.30 7.60
N CYS A 118 0.35 2.35 6.93
CA CYS A 118 0.76 1.08 7.55
C CYS A 118 1.74 1.29 8.71
N ALA A 119 2.70 2.21 8.55
CA ALA A 119 3.68 2.55 9.60
C ALA A 119 2.99 3.08 10.86
N ARG A 120 1.99 3.96 10.72
CA ARG A 120 1.19 4.47 11.85
C ARG A 120 0.51 3.34 12.61
N TYR A 121 -0.01 2.35 11.91
CA TYR A 121 -0.63 1.19 12.55
C TYR A 121 0.39 0.30 13.27
N TYR A 122 1.56 0.05 12.67
CA TYR A 122 2.66 -0.68 13.34
C TYR A 122 3.10 0.01 14.64
N ALA A 123 3.21 1.34 14.63
CA ALA A 123 3.50 2.12 15.82
C ALA A 123 2.47 1.89 16.94
N LYS A 124 1.17 1.80 16.61
CA LYS A 124 0.12 1.48 17.61
C LYS A 124 0.31 0.11 18.26
N TRP A 125 0.88 -0.86 17.56
CA TRP A 125 1.21 -2.19 18.09
C TRP A 125 2.57 -2.27 18.78
N GLY A 126 3.34 -1.17 18.84
CA GLY A 126 4.73 -1.18 19.29
C GLY A 126 5.58 -2.15 18.48
N ALA A 127 5.27 -2.31 17.19
CA ALA A 127 5.93 -3.25 16.30
C ALA A 127 6.86 -2.51 15.34
N GLU A 128 7.99 -3.12 15.02
CA GLU A 128 8.89 -2.63 14.00
C GLU A 128 8.36 -2.98 12.61
N MET A 129 8.41 -2.02 11.69
CA MET A 129 7.95 -2.20 10.33
C MET A 129 9.05 -2.90 9.51
N PRO A 130 8.71 -3.89 8.66
CA PRO A 130 9.71 -4.50 7.80
C PRO A 130 10.31 -3.46 6.84
N GLU A 131 11.58 -3.64 6.49
CA GLU A 131 12.27 -2.77 5.56
C GLU A 131 11.54 -2.68 4.21
N ARG A 132 11.55 -1.48 3.63
CA ARG A 132 10.99 -1.26 2.30
C ARG A 132 11.93 -1.86 1.27
N ALA A 133 11.44 -2.81 0.46
CA ALA A 133 12.25 -3.46 -0.56
C ALA A 133 12.83 -2.47 -1.59
N LEU A 134 12.17 -1.32 -1.80
CA LEU A 134 12.68 -0.24 -2.65
C LEU A 134 14.01 0.35 -2.16
N ALA A 135 14.35 0.24 -0.87
CA ALA A 135 15.66 0.65 -0.35
C ALA A 135 16.79 -0.29 -0.81
N LYS A 136 16.49 -1.58 -1.04
CA LYS A 136 17.49 -2.54 -1.53
C LYS A 136 17.93 -2.28 -2.97
N THR A 137 17.05 -1.76 -3.82
CA THR A 137 17.39 -1.50 -5.23
C THR A 137 18.43 -0.38 -5.37
N ILE A 138 18.39 0.65 -4.53
CA ILE A 138 19.40 1.74 -4.55
C ILE A 138 20.75 1.25 -4.00
N SER A 139 20.73 0.35 -3.01
CA SER A 139 21.96 -0.22 -2.44
C SER A 139 22.65 -1.25 -3.34
N LEU A 140 21.96 -1.81 -4.34
CA LEU A 140 22.54 -2.78 -5.29
C LEU A 140 23.07 -2.15 -6.58
N THR A 141 22.79 -0.86 -6.83
CA THR A 141 23.30 -0.12 -8.00
C THR A 141 24.23 1.04 -7.65
N PHE A 142 24.40 1.39 -6.37
CA PHE A 142 25.42 2.36 -5.98
C PHE A 142 26.69 1.65 -5.52
N ASP A 143 27.56 1.33 -6.48
CA ASP A 143 28.97 1.12 -6.21
C ASP A 143 29.63 2.51 -6.08
N PRO A 144 30.01 2.96 -4.87
CA PRO A 144 30.68 4.26 -4.70
C PRO A 144 32.01 4.33 -5.48
N SER A 145 32.63 3.18 -5.81
CA SER A 145 33.83 3.14 -6.65
C SER A 145 33.55 3.36 -8.15
N ALA A 146 32.29 3.32 -8.59
CA ALA A 146 31.92 3.70 -9.95
C ALA A 146 31.92 5.22 -10.15
N VAL A 147 31.70 6.00 -9.09
CA VAL A 147 31.77 7.48 -9.11
C VAL A 147 33.21 7.95 -9.32
N GLU A 148 34.19 7.25 -8.74
CA GLU A 148 35.61 7.57 -8.90
C GLU A 148 36.20 7.18 -10.26
N ARG A 149 35.49 6.35 -11.05
CA ARG A 149 35.90 5.95 -12.41
C ARG A 149 35.15 6.69 -13.52
N MET A 150 34.26 7.62 -13.17
CA MET A 150 33.57 8.42 -14.16
C MET A 150 34.57 9.46 -14.70
N PRO A 151 34.87 9.49 -16.00
CA PRO A 151 35.73 10.53 -16.56
C PRO A 151 35.10 11.88 -16.21
N ASP A 152 35.95 12.81 -15.78
CA ASP A 152 35.57 14.15 -15.37
C ASP A 152 34.53 14.72 -16.36
N ILE A 153 33.47 15.38 -15.86
CA ILE A 153 32.37 15.87 -16.71
C ILE A 153 32.93 16.83 -17.79
N GLU A 154 34.02 17.53 -17.48
CA GLU A 154 34.79 18.33 -18.44
C GLU A 154 35.48 17.51 -19.53
N LEU A 155 35.96 16.29 -19.22
CA LEU A 155 36.56 15.39 -20.19
C LEU A 155 35.51 14.86 -21.18
N LEU A 156 34.31 14.51 -20.69
CA LEU A 156 33.19 14.10 -21.55
C LEU A 156 32.68 15.25 -22.43
N ALA A 157 32.60 16.47 -21.88
CA ALA A 157 32.24 17.66 -22.64
C ALA A 157 33.27 17.96 -23.73
N ASN A 158 34.57 17.84 -23.44
CA ASN A 158 35.63 18.04 -24.43
C ASN A 158 35.70 16.93 -25.48
N MET A 159 35.47 15.66 -25.11
CA MET A 159 35.42 14.54 -26.05
C MET A 159 34.22 14.64 -27.01
N LEU A 160 33.05 15.06 -26.52
CA LEU A 160 31.88 15.33 -27.36
C LEU A 160 32.14 16.49 -28.33
N ASN A 161 32.82 17.54 -27.87
CA ASN A 161 33.12 18.69 -28.72
C ASN A 161 34.14 18.36 -29.83
N GLN A 162 35.09 17.44 -29.58
CA GLN A 162 36.04 16.96 -30.58
C GLN A 162 35.42 16.05 -31.64
N LEU A 163 34.35 15.33 -31.32
CA LEU A 163 33.62 14.47 -32.26
C LEU A 163 32.68 15.26 -33.19
N CYS A 164 32.25 16.45 -32.78
CA CYS A 164 31.38 17.33 -33.57
C CYS A 164 32.13 18.25 -34.56
N HIS A 165 33.46 18.35 -34.48
CA HIS A 165 34.30 19.21 -35.33
C HIS A 165 35.47 18.43 -35.96
N GLN A 166 35.17 17.35 -36.67
CA GLN A 166 36.04 16.83 -37.73
C GLN A 166 35.43 17.28 -39.07
N PRO A 167 36.20 17.94 -39.97
CA PRO A 167 35.71 18.37 -41.28
C PRO A 167 35.40 17.22 -42.23
#